data_AF-A0A7C5QZT1-F1
#
_entry.id   AF-A0A7C5QZT1-F1
#
_cell.length_a   1.000
_cell.length_b   1.000
_cell.length_c   1.000
_cell.angle_alpha   90.00
_cell.angle_beta   90.00
_cell.angle_gamma   90.00
#
_symmetry.space_group_name_H-M   'P 1'
#
loop_
_entity.id
_entity.type
_entity.pdbx_description
1 polymer ?
#
loop_
_entity_poly.entity_id
_entity_poly.type
_entity_poly.pdbx_seq_one_letter_code
_entity_poly.pdbx_strand_id
1 'polypeptide(L)'
;MTWTIAIQPDDYTNPSVGKPDASSPRWAELLQTAGHQVRWVDVYQPDILQQLQGCHGFMWRWGHCGGMYRVARRLLPVIERELGLPTYPDQNTCWHYDDKIAQWYLLSAAGIPVPTTWVWYDERHAIEWARTAIYPLVLKLWGGAASTNVRLITSFEEAKFHIAKLFDNGVYSLDDMFSKPWKWGIQRFRSAVKLALTGIPPRIPWGGWELHKSYVFFQEFLPNNDFDTRVTVIGNRAFAFRRFNRDNDFRASGSGKIDYNPQAVDPAFIRLAFTVASKLKTQSCAIDGLYDGKEPVVGEISYTYVSWAIHDCPGHWELDGLPQTGNLVWKEGRMWPEEAQIQDFLERLARHYAR
;
A
#
# COMPACT_ATOMS: atom_id res chain seq x y z
N MET A 1 -23.67 16.22 -18.47
CA MET A 1 -24.39 15.15 -17.75
C MET A 1 -24.01 15.29 -16.28
N THR A 2 -24.98 15.28 -15.36
CA THR A 2 -24.69 15.37 -13.92
C THR A 2 -24.67 13.96 -13.35
N TRP A 3 -23.53 13.53 -12.81
CA TRP A 3 -23.39 12.25 -12.10
C TRP A 3 -23.56 12.43 -10.60
N THR A 4 -24.07 11.39 -9.95
CA THR A 4 -24.11 11.27 -8.48
C THR A 4 -23.05 10.27 -8.04
N ILE A 5 -22.02 10.72 -7.34
CA ILE A 5 -20.89 9.89 -6.92
C ILE A 5 -21.00 9.58 -5.44
N ALA A 6 -21.01 8.29 -5.09
CA ALA A 6 -20.94 7.85 -3.71
C ALA A 6 -19.51 7.97 -3.18
N ILE A 7 -19.35 8.59 -2.01
CA ILE A 7 -18.05 8.73 -1.35
C ILE A 7 -18.16 8.20 0.08
N GLN A 8 -17.29 7.26 0.42
CA GLN A 8 -17.05 6.87 1.81
C GLN A 8 -16.03 7.84 2.42
N PRO A 9 -16.33 8.49 3.56
CA PRO A 9 -15.37 9.30 4.29
C PRO A 9 -14.10 8.52 4.68
N ASP A 10 -12.95 9.17 4.52
CA ASP A 10 -11.63 8.72 4.97
C ASP A 10 -10.89 9.83 5.73
N ASP A 11 -10.00 9.42 6.63
CA ASP A 11 -9.08 10.32 7.32
C ASP A 11 -7.84 9.52 7.76
N TYR A 12 -6.68 9.88 7.23
CA TYR A 12 -5.35 9.33 7.53
C TYR A 12 -4.46 10.33 8.26
N THR A 13 -5.05 11.41 8.78
CA THR A 13 -4.31 12.45 9.50
C THR A 13 -3.52 11.83 10.64
N ASN A 14 -2.20 11.85 10.51
CA ASN A 14 -1.33 11.44 11.59
C ASN A 14 -1.25 12.57 12.63
N PRO A 15 -1.76 12.39 13.86
CA PRO A 15 -1.78 13.45 14.86
C PRO A 15 -0.38 13.98 15.19
N SER A 16 0.68 13.18 15.00
CA SER A 16 2.06 13.62 15.26
C SER A 16 2.64 14.51 14.17
N VAL A 17 2.07 14.50 12.96
CA VAL A 17 2.55 15.29 11.81
C VAL A 17 1.81 16.62 11.72
N GLY A 18 0.57 16.69 12.24
CA GLY A 18 -0.23 17.92 12.26
C GLY A 18 -0.70 18.40 10.87
N LYS A 19 -0.51 17.59 9.82
CA LYS A 19 -1.01 17.86 8.46
C LYS A 19 -2.23 16.96 8.19
N PRO A 20 -3.40 17.53 7.85
CA PRO A 20 -4.55 16.75 7.42
C PRO A 20 -4.21 15.87 6.21
N ASP A 21 -4.65 14.61 6.24
CA ASP A 21 -4.47 13.67 5.13
C ASP A 21 -5.76 12.89 4.88
N ALA A 22 -6.69 13.53 4.18
CA ALA A 22 -7.99 12.96 3.81
C ALA A 22 -8.28 13.29 2.35
N SER A 23 -8.65 12.27 1.56
CA SER A 23 -8.91 12.44 0.14
C SER A 23 -10.37 12.76 -0.14
N SER A 24 -11.28 12.16 0.62
CA SER A 24 -12.73 12.26 0.45
C SER A 24 -13.27 13.70 0.49
N PRO A 25 -12.81 14.62 1.36
CA PRO A 25 -13.30 16.00 1.33
C PRO A 25 -12.87 16.74 0.07
N ARG A 26 -11.64 16.50 -0.41
CA ARG A 26 -11.10 17.09 -1.64
C ARG A 26 -11.81 16.56 -2.88
N TRP A 27 -12.04 15.25 -2.94
CA TRP A 27 -12.84 14.65 -4.00
C TRP A 27 -14.23 15.25 -4.06
N ALA A 28 -14.88 15.40 -2.90
CA ALA A 28 -16.22 15.98 -2.84
C ALA A 28 -16.25 17.43 -3.37
N GLU A 29 -15.31 18.27 -2.94
CA GLU A 29 -15.18 19.66 -3.40
C GLU A 29 -14.96 19.74 -4.92
N LEU A 30 -14.03 18.94 -5.45
CA LEU A 30 -13.71 18.91 -6.88
C LEU A 30 -14.91 18.43 -7.72
N LEU A 31 -15.62 17.40 -7.27
CA LEU A 31 -16.81 16.88 -7.95
C LEU A 31 -17.95 17.91 -7.95
N GLN A 32 -18.18 18.58 -6.82
CA GLN A 32 -19.21 19.63 -6.70
C GLN A 32 -18.89 20.83 -7.58
N THR A 33 -17.62 21.25 -7.61
CA THR A 33 -17.14 22.34 -8.47
C THR A 33 -17.31 22.00 -9.96
N ALA A 34 -17.14 20.72 -10.33
CA ALA A 34 -17.39 20.22 -11.68
C ALA A 34 -18.90 20.05 -12.02
N GLY A 35 -19.82 20.37 -11.12
CA GLY A 35 -21.26 20.28 -11.35
C GLY A 35 -21.85 18.88 -11.16
N HIS A 36 -21.17 18.02 -10.40
CA HIS A 36 -21.64 16.68 -10.02
C HIS A 36 -22.15 16.65 -8.57
N GLN A 37 -23.00 15.66 -8.28
CA GLN A 37 -23.54 15.46 -6.95
C GLN A 37 -22.68 14.46 -6.16
N VAL A 38 -22.52 14.72 -4.87
CA VAL A 38 -21.83 13.82 -3.94
C VAL A 38 -22.87 13.22 -3.00
N ARG A 39 -22.85 11.89 -2.88
CA ARG A 39 -23.58 11.16 -1.85
C ARG A 39 -22.59 10.59 -0.86
N TRP A 40 -22.62 11.07 0.37
CA TRP A 40 -21.89 10.44 1.47
C TRP A 40 -22.56 9.12 1.82
N VAL A 41 -21.76 8.07 1.91
CA VAL A 41 -22.21 6.72 2.31
C VAL A 41 -21.35 6.20 3.46
N ASP A 42 -21.85 5.17 4.14
CA ASP A 42 -21.17 4.52 5.25
C ASP A 42 -21.04 3.00 4.99
N VAL A 43 -19.84 2.59 4.59
CA VAL A 43 -19.48 1.19 4.29
C VAL A 43 -19.53 0.26 5.51
N TYR A 44 -19.71 0.81 6.71
CA TYR A 44 -19.86 0.04 7.93
C TYR A 44 -21.33 -0.24 8.28
N GLN A 45 -22.29 0.35 7.56
CA GLN A 45 -23.70 0.08 7.76
C GLN A 45 -24.17 -1.16 6.98
N PRO A 46 -25.15 -1.90 7.52
CA PRO A 46 -25.69 -3.10 6.86
C PRO A 46 -26.46 -2.78 5.58
N ASP A 47 -26.83 -1.53 5.35
CA ASP A 47 -27.61 -1.06 4.20
C ASP A 47 -26.76 -0.36 3.12
N ILE A 48 -25.43 -0.57 3.14
CA ILE A 48 -24.50 0.06 2.18
C ILE A 48 -24.93 -0.13 0.71
N LEU A 49 -25.46 -1.31 0.34
CA LEU A 49 -25.92 -1.56 -1.03
C LEU A 49 -27.13 -0.70 -1.41
N GLN A 50 -28.02 -0.42 -0.46
CA GLN A 50 -29.16 0.48 -0.63
C GLN A 50 -28.68 1.93 -0.77
N GLN A 51 -27.69 2.36 0.03
CA GLN A 51 -27.12 3.70 -0.05
C GLN A 51 -26.51 4.00 -1.43
N LEU A 52 -25.99 2.97 -2.12
CA LEU A 52 -25.42 3.07 -3.47
C LEU A 52 -26.46 3.15 -4.61
N GLN A 53 -27.75 2.91 -4.35
CA GLN A 53 -28.77 2.90 -5.39
C GLN A 53 -28.92 4.26 -6.09
N GLY A 54 -28.82 4.29 -7.42
CA GLY A 54 -28.88 5.53 -8.21
C GLY A 54 -27.60 6.37 -8.19
N CYS A 55 -26.51 5.87 -7.58
CA CYS A 55 -25.19 6.42 -7.79
C CYS A 55 -24.61 5.95 -9.13
N HIS A 56 -23.73 6.75 -9.70
CA HIS A 56 -23.08 6.52 -10.98
C HIS A 56 -21.62 6.06 -10.82
N GLY A 57 -21.04 6.22 -9.65
CA GLY A 57 -19.70 5.76 -9.30
C GLY A 57 -19.50 5.76 -7.79
N PHE A 58 -18.43 5.10 -7.35
CA PHE A 58 -18.06 4.97 -5.93
C PHE A 58 -16.58 5.30 -5.71
N MET A 59 -16.27 6.08 -4.68
CA MET A 59 -14.90 6.43 -4.32
C MET A 59 -14.63 6.20 -2.82
N TRP A 60 -13.52 5.55 -2.50
CA TRP A 60 -13.08 5.34 -1.12
C TRP A 60 -11.57 5.11 -1.01
N ARG A 61 -10.84 6.02 -0.38
CA ARG A 61 -9.44 5.78 0.01
C ARG A 61 -9.44 4.95 1.30
N TRP A 62 -9.19 3.65 1.16
CA TRP A 62 -9.16 2.71 2.28
C TRP A 62 -7.73 2.29 2.68
N GLY A 63 -7.52 2.03 3.97
CA GLY A 63 -6.20 1.96 4.57
C GLY A 63 -5.77 0.56 4.94
N HIS A 64 -4.50 0.42 5.28
CA HIS A 64 -3.94 -0.82 5.84
C HIS A 64 -4.45 -1.16 7.25
N CYS A 65 -5.20 -0.25 7.89
CA CYS A 65 -5.78 -0.53 9.20
C CYS A 65 -6.86 -1.61 9.09
N GLY A 66 -6.88 -2.54 10.06
CA GLY A 66 -7.71 -3.75 9.99
C GLY A 66 -9.23 -3.52 9.91
N GLY A 67 -9.71 -2.29 10.16
CA GLY A 67 -11.12 -1.94 10.02
C GLY A 67 -11.53 -1.71 8.56
N MET A 68 -10.75 -0.89 7.84
CA MET A 68 -11.03 -0.51 6.46
C MET A 68 -10.72 -1.64 5.48
N TYR A 69 -9.51 -2.21 5.55
CA TYR A 69 -9.04 -3.29 4.69
C TYR A 69 -10.01 -4.48 4.64
N ARG A 70 -10.54 -4.89 5.80
CA ARG A 70 -11.47 -6.02 5.89
C ARG A 70 -12.80 -5.76 5.19
N VAL A 71 -13.30 -4.53 5.25
CA VAL A 71 -14.52 -4.15 4.54
C VAL A 71 -14.23 -4.01 3.05
N ALA A 72 -13.16 -3.31 2.68
CA ALA A 72 -12.78 -3.05 1.28
C ALA A 72 -12.61 -4.35 0.47
N ARG A 73 -11.88 -5.33 0.99
CA ARG A 73 -11.64 -6.62 0.30
C ARG A 73 -12.91 -7.44 0.05
N ARG A 74 -13.99 -7.18 0.78
CA ARG A 74 -15.28 -7.87 0.63
C ARG A 74 -16.25 -7.07 -0.24
N LEU A 75 -16.28 -5.77 -0.03
CA LEU A 75 -17.28 -4.88 -0.63
C LEU A 75 -16.89 -4.40 -2.02
N LEU A 76 -15.64 -3.97 -2.24
CA LEU A 76 -15.22 -3.38 -3.53
C LEU A 76 -15.38 -4.33 -4.73
N PRO A 77 -15.06 -5.64 -4.64
CA PRO A 77 -15.31 -6.55 -5.75
C PRO A 77 -16.79 -6.63 -6.14
N VAL A 78 -17.70 -6.52 -5.17
CA VAL A 78 -19.15 -6.54 -5.39
C VAL A 78 -19.62 -5.24 -6.06
N ILE A 79 -19.17 -4.09 -5.55
CA ILE A 79 -19.51 -2.78 -6.13
C ILE A 79 -19.06 -2.70 -7.59
N GLU A 80 -17.82 -3.11 -7.86
CA GLU A 80 -17.26 -3.01 -9.21
C GLU A 80 -17.87 -4.03 -10.18
N ARG A 81 -17.94 -5.31 -9.78
CA ARG A 81 -18.28 -6.40 -10.72
C ARG A 81 -19.77 -6.68 -10.80
N GLU A 82 -20.46 -6.66 -9.67
CA GLU A 82 -21.88 -7.06 -9.60
C GLU A 82 -22.81 -5.86 -9.73
N LEU A 83 -22.46 -4.70 -9.16
CA LEU A 83 -23.22 -3.46 -9.38
C LEU A 83 -22.78 -2.71 -10.64
N GLY A 84 -21.63 -3.08 -11.22
CA GLY A 84 -21.09 -2.46 -12.43
C GLY A 84 -20.65 -1.01 -12.26
N LEU A 85 -20.51 -0.51 -11.02
CA LEU A 85 -20.20 0.89 -10.76
C LEU A 85 -18.71 1.17 -11.01
N PRO A 86 -18.37 2.19 -11.84
CA PRO A 86 -17.02 2.74 -11.88
C PRO A 86 -16.55 3.10 -10.46
N THR A 87 -15.45 2.50 -10.05
CA THR A 87 -14.96 2.56 -8.67
C THR A 87 -13.53 3.10 -8.63
N TYR A 88 -13.21 3.90 -7.61
CA TYR A 88 -11.84 4.26 -7.26
C TYR A 88 -11.56 3.97 -5.77
N PRO A 89 -10.53 3.19 -5.44
CA PRO A 89 -9.73 2.38 -6.36
C PRO A 89 -10.51 1.15 -6.85
N ASP A 90 -10.33 0.79 -8.12
CA ASP A 90 -10.83 -0.46 -8.67
C ASP A 90 -9.99 -1.68 -8.23
N GLN A 91 -10.43 -2.88 -8.60
CA GLN A 91 -9.79 -4.13 -8.20
C GLN A 91 -8.37 -4.19 -8.71
N ASN A 92 -8.10 -3.88 -9.98
CA ASN A 92 -6.74 -3.85 -10.53
C ASN A 92 -5.80 -2.96 -9.71
N THR A 93 -6.35 -1.90 -9.12
CA THR A 93 -5.61 -0.92 -8.33
C THR A 93 -5.35 -1.35 -6.89
N CYS A 94 -6.29 -2.03 -6.21
CA CYS A 94 -6.21 -2.17 -4.75
C CYS A 94 -6.26 -3.58 -4.17
N TRP A 95 -6.55 -4.64 -4.95
CA TRP A 95 -6.75 -5.99 -4.38
C TRP A 95 -5.52 -6.53 -3.63
N HIS A 96 -4.32 -6.11 -4.04
CA HIS A 96 -3.01 -6.49 -3.51
C HIS A 96 -2.45 -5.50 -2.47
N TYR A 97 -3.20 -4.45 -2.13
CA TYR A 97 -2.68 -3.41 -1.25
C TYR A 97 -2.43 -3.91 0.17
N ASP A 98 -1.29 -3.49 0.72
CA ASP A 98 -0.75 -3.91 2.01
C ASP A 98 -0.52 -5.43 2.14
N ASP A 99 -0.47 -6.16 1.03
CA ASP A 99 -0.08 -7.57 0.99
C ASP A 99 1.16 -7.76 0.11
N LYS A 100 2.33 -7.65 0.72
CA LYS A 100 3.65 -7.79 0.08
C LYS A 100 3.84 -9.16 -0.59
N ILE A 101 3.14 -10.21 -0.13
CA ILE A 101 3.18 -11.53 -0.77
C ILE A 101 2.37 -11.50 -2.06
N ALA A 102 1.13 -10.99 -2.00
CA ALA A 102 0.28 -10.84 -3.19
C ALA A 102 0.93 -9.93 -4.24
N GLN A 103 1.55 -8.83 -3.80
CA GLN A 103 2.33 -7.93 -4.66
C GLN A 103 3.49 -8.65 -5.33
N TRP A 104 4.28 -9.42 -4.58
CA TRP A 104 5.37 -10.18 -5.18
C TRP A 104 4.88 -11.15 -6.27
N TYR A 105 3.81 -11.91 -6.01
CA TYR A 105 3.21 -12.79 -7.03
C TYR A 105 2.75 -12.00 -8.26
N LEU A 106 2.06 -10.88 -8.06
CA LEU A 106 1.54 -10.04 -9.14
C LEU A 106 2.67 -9.45 -10.00
N LEU A 107 3.68 -8.86 -9.36
CA LEU A 107 4.82 -8.24 -10.02
C LEU A 107 5.64 -9.29 -10.79
N SER A 108 5.89 -10.44 -10.17
CA SER A 108 6.62 -11.55 -10.80
C SER A 108 5.87 -12.10 -12.01
N ALA A 109 4.56 -12.33 -11.88
CA ALA A 109 3.72 -12.81 -12.98
C ALA A 109 3.64 -11.80 -14.14
N ALA A 110 3.73 -10.50 -13.85
CA ALA A 110 3.78 -9.44 -14.85
C ALA A 110 5.18 -9.24 -15.46
N GLY A 111 6.21 -9.98 -15.00
CA GLY A 111 7.59 -9.79 -15.43
C GLY A 111 8.09 -8.37 -15.11
N ILE A 112 7.75 -7.86 -13.93
CA ILE A 112 8.28 -6.60 -13.40
C ILE A 112 9.53 -6.94 -12.57
N PRO A 113 10.65 -6.22 -12.75
CA PRO A 113 11.87 -6.48 -11.99
C PRO A 113 11.63 -6.19 -10.50
N VAL A 114 11.92 -7.18 -9.66
CA VAL A 114 11.82 -7.13 -8.19
C VAL A 114 13.06 -7.81 -7.60
N PRO A 115 13.50 -7.46 -6.38
CA PRO A 115 14.57 -8.19 -5.72
C PRO A 115 14.19 -9.67 -5.56
N THR A 116 15.19 -10.57 -5.60
CA THR A 116 14.94 -12.00 -5.43
C THR A 116 14.17 -12.25 -4.13
N THR A 117 13.07 -13.00 -4.20
CA THR A 117 12.13 -13.14 -3.09
C THR A 117 11.73 -14.60 -2.94
N TRP A 118 11.63 -15.06 -1.69
CA TRP A 118 11.27 -16.42 -1.31
C TRP A 118 10.11 -16.39 -0.32
N VAL A 119 9.04 -17.10 -0.70
CA VAL A 119 7.85 -17.27 0.14
C VAL A 119 7.67 -18.75 0.40
N TRP A 120 7.64 -19.12 1.68
CA TRP A 120 7.42 -20.50 2.09
C TRP A 120 6.15 -20.60 2.92
N TYR A 121 5.34 -21.60 2.60
CA TYR A 121 4.16 -22.01 3.38
C TYR A 121 4.35 -23.35 4.09
N ASP A 122 5.54 -23.95 3.97
CA ASP A 122 5.96 -25.14 4.70
C ASP A 122 7.22 -24.81 5.51
N GLU A 123 7.17 -25.05 6.82
CA GLU A 123 8.26 -24.73 7.75
C GLU A 123 9.53 -25.51 7.44
N ARG A 124 9.40 -26.78 7.07
CA ARG A 124 10.52 -27.70 6.85
C ARG A 124 11.33 -27.26 5.63
N HIS A 125 10.64 -26.97 4.53
CA HIS A 125 11.28 -26.45 3.32
C HIS A 125 11.91 -25.08 3.54
N ALA A 126 11.26 -24.21 4.33
CA ALA A 126 11.82 -22.91 4.69
C ALA A 126 13.15 -23.06 5.48
N ILE A 127 13.19 -23.97 6.45
CA ILE A 127 14.41 -24.23 7.25
C ILE A 127 15.50 -24.85 6.38
N GLU A 128 15.16 -25.79 5.50
CA GLU A 128 16.12 -26.43 4.60
C GLU A 128 16.77 -25.41 3.66
N TRP A 129 15.95 -24.58 3.00
CA TRP A 129 16.44 -23.50 2.15
C TRP A 129 17.31 -22.50 2.93
N ALA A 130 16.91 -22.13 4.14
CA ALA A 130 17.66 -21.16 4.96
C ALA A 130 19.09 -21.64 5.28
N ARG A 131 19.36 -22.94 5.31
CA ARG A 131 20.72 -23.47 5.54
C ARG A 131 21.70 -23.12 4.43
N THR A 132 21.20 -22.95 3.21
CA THR A 132 22.00 -22.69 2.01
C THR A 132 21.85 -21.25 1.50
N ALA A 133 21.03 -20.43 2.17
CA ALA A 133 20.81 -19.05 1.78
C ALA A 133 22.05 -18.19 2.00
N ILE A 134 22.19 -17.14 1.18
CA ILE A 134 23.25 -16.14 1.31
C ILE A 134 22.70 -14.99 2.16
N TYR A 135 23.41 -14.66 3.23
CA TYR A 135 23.05 -13.61 4.17
C TYR A 135 23.87 -12.34 3.93
N PRO A 136 23.34 -11.14 4.22
CA PRO A 136 22.05 -10.90 4.89
C PRO A 136 20.82 -10.97 3.96
N LEU A 137 19.66 -11.21 4.55
CA LEU A 137 18.34 -11.21 3.91
C LEU A 137 17.41 -10.20 4.58
N VAL A 138 16.36 -9.78 3.88
CA VAL A 138 15.28 -8.96 4.43
C VAL A 138 14.06 -9.83 4.73
N LEU A 139 13.74 -10.02 6.01
CA LEU A 139 12.46 -10.60 6.45
C LEU A 139 11.38 -9.51 6.40
N LYS A 140 10.24 -9.80 5.78
CA LYS A 140 9.05 -8.93 5.84
C LYS A 140 7.83 -9.74 6.29
N LEU A 141 6.90 -9.12 7.00
CA LEU A 141 5.54 -9.66 7.10
C LEU A 141 4.73 -9.22 5.86
N TRP A 142 3.60 -9.87 5.58
CA TRP A 142 2.80 -9.53 4.40
C TRP A 142 2.25 -8.10 4.49
N GLY A 143 1.85 -7.67 5.70
CA GLY A 143 1.26 -6.36 5.96
C GLY A 143 2.10 -5.49 6.88
N GLY A 144 1.88 -4.19 6.79
CA GLY A 144 2.59 -3.17 7.56
C GLY A 144 3.10 -2.03 6.68
N ALA A 145 3.05 -0.82 7.26
CA ALA A 145 3.46 0.42 6.60
C ALA A 145 4.66 1.08 7.31
N ALA A 146 5.29 2.06 6.66
CA ALA A 146 6.41 2.84 7.22
C ALA A 146 7.59 1.98 7.72
N SER A 147 7.87 0.89 7.00
CA SER A 147 8.89 -0.11 7.36
C SER A 147 8.71 -0.79 8.71
N THR A 148 7.51 -0.71 9.30
CA THR A 148 7.09 -1.68 10.32
C THR A 148 7.14 -3.07 9.71
N ASN A 149 7.44 -4.08 10.52
CA ASN A 149 7.48 -5.48 10.07
C ASN A 149 8.49 -5.78 8.96
N VAL A 150 9.60 -5.03 8.90
CA VAL A 150 10.75 -5.28 8.01
C VAL A 150 12.02 -5.39 8.83
N ARG A 151 12.81 -6.46 8.65
CA ARG A 151 14.03 -6.72 9.43
C ARG A 151 15.15 -7.32 8.58
N LEU A 152 16.39 -6.89 8.85
CA LEU A 152 17.58 -7.53 8.28
C LEU A 152 17.94 -8.78 9.10
N ILE A 153 18.08 -9.90 8.43
CA ILE A 153 18.43 -11.21 9.00
C ILE A 153 19.83 -11.55 8.53
N THR A 154 20.74 -11.76 9.47
CA THR A 154 22.18 -11.81 9.21
C THR A 154 22.78 -13.21 9.25
N SER A 155 22.00 -14.21 9.68
CA SER A 155 22.49 -15.59 9.82
C SER A 155 21.36 -16.62 9.73
N PHE A 156 21.76 -17.88 9.51
CA PHE A 156 20.86 -19.03 9.54
C PHE A 156 20.12 -19.18 10.87
N GLU A 157 20.80 -19.02 12.02
CA GLU A 157 20.16 -19.18 13.33
C GLU A 157 19.08 -18.11 13.57
N GLU A 158 19.33 -16.88 13.11
CA GLU A 158 18.33 -15.82 13.16
C GLU A 158 17.14 -16.14 12.25
N ALA A 159 17.39 -16.57 11.00
CA ALA A 159 16.33 -16.99 10.08
C ALA A 159 15.49 -18.13 10.65
N LYS A 160 16.13 -19.19 11.16
CA LYS A 160 15.48 -20.35 11.77
C LYS A 160 14.60 -19.96 12.96
N PHE A 161 15.07 -19.06 13.83
CA PHE A 161 14.26 -18.52 14.93
C PHE A 161 12.99 -17.84 14.42
N HIS A 162 13.11 -16.98 13.40
CA HIS A 162 11.96 -16.28 12.83
C HIS A 162 10.99 -17.22 12.13
N ILE A 163 11.50 -18.19 11.36
CA ILE A 163 10.70 -19.22 10.70
C ILE A 163 9.87 -19.97 11.74
N ALA A 164 10.51 -20.56 12.76
CA ALA A 164 9.81 -21.33 13.78
C ALA A 164 8.71 -20.50 14.47
N LYS A 165 8.96 -19.22 14.75
CA LYS A 165 7.97 -18.34 15.37
C LYS A 165 6.76 -18.06 14.49
N LEU A 166 6.96 -17.84 13.20
CA LEU A 166 5.88 -17.57 12.25
C LEU A 166 5.05 -18.82 11.96
N PHE A 167 5.63 -20.02 12.03
CA PHE A 167 4.89 -21.27 11.84
C PHE A 167 4.21 -21.79 13.11
N ASP A 168 4.75 -21.48 14.29
CA ASP A 168 4.17 -21.88 15.58
C ASP A 168 3.06 -20.91 16.06
N ASN A 169 3.42 -19.84 16.77
CA ASN A 169 2.44 -18.97 17.41
C ASN A 169 2.01 -17.79 16.53
N GLY A 170 2.79 -17.45 15.50
CA GLY A 170 2.61 -16.23 14.71
C GLY A 170 2.90 -14.96 15.52
N VAL A 171 2.80 -13.82 14.84
CA VAL A 171 3.09 -12.49 15.41
C VAL A 171 2.13 -11.43 14.85
N TYR A 172 1.87 -10.35 15.57
CA TYR A 172 1.16 -9.18 15.02
C TYR A 172 2.14 -8.14 14.50
N SER A 173 3.33 -8.07 15.10
CA SER A 173 4.48 -7.29 14.63
C SER A 173 5.78 -8.06 14.83
N LEU A 174 6.80 -7.78 14.01
CA LEU A 174 8.16 -8.30 14.26
C LEU A 174 8.74 -7.79 15.59
N ASP A 175 8.29 -6.64 16.09
CA ASP A 175 8.72 -6.12 17.40
C ASP A 175 8.14 -6.96 18.56
N ASP A 176 6.99 -7.60 18.37
CA ASP A 176 6.39 -8.49 19.37
C ASP A 176 7.31 -9.68 19.68
N MET A 177 8.17 -10.07 18.74
CA MET A 177 9.12 -11.17 18.91
C MET A 177 10.14 -10.92 20.01
N PHE A 178 10.38 -9.65 20.36
CA PHE A 178 11.32 -9.21 21.39
C PHE A 178 10.63 -8.65 22.63
N SER A 179 9.30 -8.53 22.60
CA SER A 179 8.53 -8.15 23.77
C SER A 179 8.66 -9.22 24.85
N LYS A 180 9.03 -8.82 26.08
CA LYS A 180 9.39 -9.76 27.14
C LYS A 180 8.23 -10.78 27.36
N PRO A 181 8.47 -12.11 27.27
CA PRO A 181 7.43 -13.15 27.30
C PRO A 181 6.47 -13.08 28.50
N TRP A 182 7.00 -12.68 29.66
CA TRP A 182 6.22 -12.51 30.89
C TRP A 182 5.12 -11.43 30.81
N LYS A 183 5.27 -10.36 30.01
CA LYS A 183 4.26 -9.29 29.91
C LYS A 183 3.01 -9.80 29.21
N TRP A 184 3.19 -10.51 28.10
CA TRP A 184 2.10 -11.17 27.37
C TRP A 184 1.51 -12.33 28.16
N GLY A 185 2.34 -13.10 28.87
CA GLY A 185 1.86 -14.17 29.77
C GLY A 185 0.96 -13.64 30.88
N ILE A 186 1.36 -12.55 31.55
CA ILE A 186 0.56 -11.89 32.59
C ILE A 186 -0.73 -11.32 32.00
N GLN A 187 -0.67 -10.65 30.85
CA GLN A 187 -1.87 -10.09 30.23
C GLN A 187 -2.87 -11.18 29.80
N ARG A 188 -2.39 -12.26 29.17
CA ARG A 188 -3.22 -13.41 28.81
C ARG A 188 -3.80 -14.09 30.04
N PHE A 189 -3.02 -14.29 31.09
CA PHE A 189 -3.51 -14.85 32.36
C PHE A 189 -4.59 -13.97 32.99
N ARG A 190 -4.38 -12.65 33.06
CA ARG A 190 -5.39 -11.70 33.56
C ARG A 190 -6.66 -11.73 32.71
N SER A 191 -6.54 -11.80 31.37
CA SER A 191 -7.70 -11.91 30.49
C SER A 191 -8.44 -13.24 30.65
N ALA A 192 -7.72 -14.35 30.83
CA ALA A 192 -8.30 -15.67 31.09
C ALA A 192 -9.03 -15.71 32.45
N VAL A 193 -8.40 -15.17 33.50
CA VAL A 193 -9.03 -15.05 34.84
C VAL A 193 -10.25 -14.14 34.76
N LYS A 194 -10.18 -13.00 34.07
CA LYS A 194 -11.32 -12.11 33.89
C LYS A 194 -12.47 -12.81 33.17
N LEU A 195 -12.19 -13.55 32.09
CA LEU A 195 -13.18 -14.35 31.38
C LEU A 195 -13.79 -15.42 32.30
N ALA A 196 -12.97 -16.15 33.06
CA ALA A 196 -13.45 -17.19 33.98
C ALA A 196 -14.34 -16.63 35.11
N LEU A 197 -14.02 -15.44 35.64
CA LEU A 197 -14.76 -14.81 36.74
C LEU A 197 -16.01 -14.05 36.30
N THR A 198 -15.99 -13.45 35.10
CA THR A 198 -17.05 -12.53 34.66
C THR A 198 -17.88 -13.06 33.48
N GLY A 199 -17.40 -14.10 32.79
CA GLY A 199 -17.97 -14.57 31.53
C GLY A 199 -17.75 -13.61 30.35
N ILE A 200 -17.12 -12.44 30.57
CA ILE A 200 -16.93 -11.41 29.56
C ILE A 200 -15.61 -11.65 28.82
N PRO A 201 -15.61 -11.97 27.51
CA PRO A 201 -14.39 -12.15 26.75
C PRO A 201 -13.62 -10.83 26.63
N PRO A 202 -12.28 -10.88 26.52
CA PRO A 202 -11.50 -9.69 26.24
C PRO A 202 -11.95 -9.08 24.91
N ARG A 203 -12.17 -7.76 24.90
CA ARG A 203 -12.50 -7.03 23.67
C ARG A 203 -11.34 -7.16 22.69
N ILE A 204 -11.63 -7.67 21.50
CA ILE A 204 -10.71 -7.61 20.37
C ILE A 204 -10.79 -6.18 19.83
N PRO A 205 -9.69 -5.41 19.82
CA PRO A 205 -9.71 -4.05 19.30
C PRO A 205 -10.19 -4.05 17.85
N TRP A 206 -11.19 -3.21 17.54
CA TRP A 206 -11.57 -2.96 16.17
C TRP A 206 -10.37 -2.34 15.43
N GLY A 207 -10.06 -2.86 14.25
CA GLY A 207 -8.91 -2.40 13.47
C GLY A 207 -7.54 -2.90 13.95
N GLY A 208 -7.47 -3.87 14.86
CA GLY A 208 -6.21 -4.53 15.21
C GLY A 208 -5.55 -5.21 14.00
N TRP A 209 -4.21 -5.24 14.00
CA TRP A 209 -3.41 -5.94 13.01
C TRP A 209 -3.79 -7.42 12.91
N GLU A 210 -3.62 -8.00 11.73
CA GLU A 210 -3.89 -9.42 11.51
C GLU A 210 -2.73 -10.27 12.02
N LEU A 211 -3.03 -11.51 12.42
CA LEU A 211 -2.00 -12.43 12.87
C LEU A 211 -1.21 -12.93 11.66
N HIS A 212 0.09 -12.67 11.65
CA HIS A 212 1.03 -13.20 10.67
C HIS A 212 1.49 -14.58 11.11
N LYS A 213 0.96 -15.63 10.47
CA LYS A 213 1.23 -17.03 10.82
C LYS A 213 1.20 -17.94 9.59
N SER A 214 1.91 -19.06 9.65
CA SER A 214 1.92 -20.15 8.65
C SER A 214 2.51 -19.76 7.30
N TYR A 215 3.43 -18.80 7.31
CA TYR A 215 4.26 -18.47 6.16
C TYR A 215 5.56 -17.77 6.63
N VAL A 216 6.56 -17.70 5.76
CA VAL A 216 7.67 -16.75 5.91
C VAL A 216 7.97 -16.11 4.56
N PHE A 217 8.29 -14.81 4.57
CA PHE A 217 8.65 -14.03 3.39
C PHE A 217 10.04 -13.44 3.58
N PHE A 218 11.00 -13.90 2.78
CA PHE A 218 12.34 -13.33 2.70
C PHE A 218 12.54 -12.67 1.34
N GLN A 219 13.33 -11.61 1.34
CA GLN A 219 13.75 -10.91 0.14
C GLN A 219 15.25 -10.69 0.21
N GLU A 220 15.91 -10.66 -0.93
CA GLU A 220 17.32 -10.32 -1.07
C GLU A 220 17.58 -8.91 -0.51
N PHE A 221 18.71 -8.78 0.19
CA PHE A 221 19.18 -7.48 0.64
C PHE A 221 19.99 -6.82 -0.47
N LEU A 222 19.54 -5.64 -0.93
CA LEU A 222 20.23 -4.86 -1.94
C LEU A 222 21.14 -3.80 -1.28
N PRO A 223 22.46 -4.02 -1.20
CA PRO A 223 23.37 -3.05 -0.59
C PRO A 223 23.49 -1.77 -1.43
N ASN A 224 24.08 -0.72 -0.85
CA ASN A 224 24.40 0.55 -1.53
C ASN A 224 23.18 1.34 -2.05
N ASN A 225 22.02 1.19 -1.40
CA ASN A 225 20.86 2.05 -1.60
C ASN A 225 20.73 3.00 -0.38
N ASP A 226 21.24 4.23 -0.48
CA ASP A 226 21.14 5.25 0.57
C ASP A 226 19.74 5.89 0.68
N PHE A 227 18.92 5.65 -0.34
CA PHE A 227 17.54 6.09 -0.47
C PHE A 227 16.78 5.12 -1.37
N ASP A 228 15.45 5.19 -1.31
CA ASP A 228 14.61 4.71 -2.41
C ASP A 228 14.09 5.89 -3.25
N THR A 229 13.74 5.60 -4.51
CA THR A 229 13.04 6.55 -5.37
C THR A 229 11.55 6.22 -5.33
N ARG A 230 10.76 7.07 -4.68
CA ARG A 230 9.30 6.99 -4.70
C ARG A 230 8.80 7.59 -6.00
N VAL A 231 8.03 6.83 -6.76
CA VAL A 231 7.32 7.35 -7.94
C VAL A 231 5.85 6.97 -7.85
N THR A 232 4.97 7.96 -7.84
CA THR A 232 3.51 7.81 -7.83
C THR A 232 2.95 8.14 -9.20
N VAL A 233 2.37 7.15 -9.86
CA VAL A 233 1.66 7.31 -11.14
C VAL A 233 0.16 7.44 -10.90
N ILE A 234 -0.47 8.45 -11.50
CA ILE A 234 -1.93 8.66 -11.54
C ILE A 234 -2.31 8.97 -12.98
N GLY A 235 -2.98 8.03 -13.65
CA GLY A 235 -3.22 8.12 -15.09
C GLY A 235 -1.90 8.19 -15.86
N ASN A 236 -1.69 9.28 -16.60
CA ASN A 236 -0.46 9.52 -17.36
C ASN A 236 0.55 10.45 -16.64
N ARG A 237 0.31 10.81 -15.38
CA ARG A 237 1.18 11.69 -14.59
C ARG A 237 2.01 10.88 -13.59
N ALA A 238 3.28 11.23 -13.42
CA ALA A 238 4.19 10.67 -12.43
C ALA A 238 4.76 11.76 -11.51
N PHE A 239 4.62 11.57 -10.21
CA PHE A 239 5.18 12.41 -9.16
C PHE A 239 6.31 11.64 -8.49
N ALA A 240 7.49 12.22 -8.32
CA ALA A 240 8.62 11.49 -7.78
C ALA A 240 9.50 12.31 -6.84
N PHE A 241 10.10 11.60 -5.90
CA PHE A 241 11.05 12.15 -4.93
C PHE A 241 11.90 11.02 -4.35
N ARG A 242 13.05 11.39 -3.78
CA ARG A 242 13.90 10.45 -3.05
C ARG A 242 13.52 10.43 -1.58
N ARG A 243 13.52 9.25 -0.95
CA ARG A 243 13.37 9.12 0.50
C ARG A 243 14.66 8.54 1.06
N PHE A 244 15.37 9.30 1.87
CA PHE A 244 16.63 8.86 2.46
C PHE A 244 16.41 7.89 3.62
N ASN A 245 17.36 6.97 3.77
CA ASN A 245 17.41 6.06 4.89
C ASN A 245 17.47 6.79 6.24
N ARG A 246 16.97 6.12 7.30
CA ARG A 246 17.14 6.62 8.67
C ARG A 246 18.59 6.44 9.10
N ASP A 247 19.00 7.19 10.12
CA ASP A 247 20.37 7.09 10.62
C ASP A 247 20.62 5.69 11.19
N ASN A 248 21.67 5.02 10.71
CA ASN A 248 22.03 3.64 11.05
C ASN A 248 20.94 2.58 10.75
N ASP A 249 20.11 2.81 9.71
CA ASP A 249 19.08 1.90 9.24
C ASP A 249 19.16 1.78 7.71
N PHE A 250 18.79 0.63 7.15
CA PHE A 250 18.74 0.44 5.68
C PHE A 250 17.39 0.86 5.08
N ARG A 251 16.44 1.29 5.92
CA ARG A 251 15.04 1.54 5.54
C ARG A 251 14.79 3.03 5.36
N ALA A 252 14.25 3.41 4.20
CA ALA A 252 13.86 4.77 3.85
C ALA A 252 12.41 5.13 4.23
N SER A 253 11.47 4.21 4.06
CA SER A 253 10.05 4.50 4.30
C SER A 253 9.80 4.93 5.76
N GLY A 254 9.04 6.00 5.96
CA GLY A 254 8.78 6.56 7.28
C GLY A 254 9.96 7.30 7.93
N SER A 255 11.07 7.56 7.23
CA SER A 255 12.18 8.38 7.75
C SER A 255 11.82 9.86 7.91
N GLY A 256 10.87 10.36 7.11
CA GLY A 256 10.54 11.78 6.99
C GLY A 256 11.60 12.60 6.22
N LYS A 257 12.67 11.98 5.73
CA LYS A 257 13.76 12.62 5.00
C LYS A 257 13.49 12.57 3.49
N ILE A 258 12.69 13.51 2.99
CA ILE A 258 12.28 13.56 1.59
C ILE A 258 13.08 14.64 0.85
N ASP A 259 13.60 14.30 -0.34
CA ASP A 259 14.16 15.25 -1.28
C ASP A 259 13.28 15.35 -2.54
N TYR A 260 12.72 16.54 -2.72
CA TYR A 260 11.80 16.89 -3.81
C TYR A 260 12.51 17.47 -5.04
N ASN A 261 13.85 17.44 -5.12
CA ASN A 261 14.57 17.92 -6.29
C ASN A 261 14.30 16.99 -7.51
N PRO A 262 13.58 17.45 -8.55
CA PRO A 262 13.24 16.61 -9.68
C PRO A 262 14.46 16.23 -10.53
N GLN A 263 15.52 17.05 -10.52
CA GLN A 263 16.77 16.77 -11.25
C GLN A 263 17.56 15.63 -10.61
N ALA A 264 17.26 15.28 -9.36
CA ALA A 264 17.91 14.17 -8.66
C ALA A 264 17.15 12.83 -8.81
N VAL A 265 15.97 12.85 -9.43
CA VAL A 265 15.19 11.64 -9.74
C VAL A 265 15.72 11.03 -11.03
N ASP A 266 16.14 9.77 -10.96
CA ASP A 266 16.54 9.03 -12.16
C ASP A 266 15.31 8.71 -13.03
N PRO A 267 15.28 9.12 -14.32
CA PRO A 267 14.20 8.80 -15.24
C PRO A 267 13.92 7.30 -15.41
N ALA A 268 14.89 6.43 -15.11
CA ALA A 268 14.69 4.98 -15.13
C ALA A 268 13.56 4.53 -14.20
N PHE A 269 13.46 5.13 -12.99
CA PHE A 269 12.37 4.82 -12.06
C PHE A 269 11.02 5.37 -12.52
N ILE A 270 11.00 6.51 -13.22
CA ILE A 270 9.77 7.07 -13.80
C ILE A 270 9.21 6.11 -14.86
N ARG A 271 10.08 5.62 -15.75
CA ARG A 271 9.71 4.64 -16.78
C ARG A 271 9.30 3.31 -16.18
N LEU A 272 9.98 2.85 -15.13
CA LEU A 272 9.59 1.66 -14.39
C LEU A 272 8.20 1.80 -13.78
N ALA A 273 7.90 2.93 -13.15
CA ALA A 273 6.59 3.19 -12.55
C ALA A 273 5.45 3.19 -13.59
N PHE A 274 5.65 3.85 -14.74
CA PHE A 274 4.69 3.79 -15.84
C PHE A 274 4.55 2.38 -16.43
N THR A 275 5.64 1.62 -16.50
CA THR A 275 5.62 0.20 -16.92
C THR A 275 4.77 -0.63 -15.98
N VAL A 276 4.96 -0.46 -14.66
CA VAL A 276 4.18 -1.13 -13.62
C VAL A 276 2.71 -0.76 -13.76
N ALA A 277 2.38 0.53 -13.77
CA ALA A 277 1.01 1.01 -13.86
C ALA A 277 0.30 0.52 -15.13
N SER A 278 1.00 0.51 -16.28
CA SER A 278 0.47 0.03 -17.56
C SER A 278 0.22 -1.48 -17.54
N LYS A 279 1.20 -2.29 -17.12
CA LYS A 279 1.07 -3.76 -17.06
C LYS A 279 -0.03 -4.21 -16.10
N LEU A 280 -0.12 -3.55 -14.94
CA LEU A 280 -1.10 -3.86 -13.90
C LEU A 280 -2.46 -3.18 -14.12
N LYS A 281 -2.54 -2.23 -15.07
CA LYS A 281 -3.75 -1.45 -15.39
C LYS A 281 -4.32 -0.72 -14.18
N THR A 282 -3.45 -0.18 -13.34
CA THR A 282 -3.82 0.55 -12.13
C THR A 282 -4.26 1.97 -12.44
N GLN A 283 -5.25 2.49 -11.71
CA GLN A 283 -5.63 3.91 -11.75
C GLN A 283 -4.59 4.80 -11.05
N SER A 284 -4.01 4.27 -9.97
CA SER A 284 -3.00 4.94 -9.15
C SER A 284 -2.04 3.90 -8.58
N CYS A 285 -0.74 4.15 -8.69
CA CYS A 285 0.29 3.25 -8.16
C CYS A 285 1.54 4.02 -7.79
N ALA A 286 1.90 3.99 -6.50
CA ALA A 286 3.20 4.37 -5.99
C ALA A 286 4.12 3.16 -5.96
N ILE A 287 5.32 3.30 -6.51
CA ILE A 287 6.39 2.32 -6.39
C ILE A 287 7.48 2.85 -5.45
N ASP A 288 8.11 1.93 -4.74
CA ASP A 288 9.35 2.15 -4.00
C ASP A 288 10.49 1.52 -4.80
N GLY A 289 11.21 2.35 -5.56
CA GLY A 289 12.28 1.91 -6.45
C GLY A 289 13.64 1.80 -5.77
N LEU A 290 14.34 0.70 -6.02
CA LEU A 290 15.71 0.44 -5.54
C LEU A 290 16.60 0.04 -6.72
N TYR A 291 17.91 0.13 -6.54
CA TYR A 291 18.89 -0.44 -7.46
C TYR A 291 19.32 -1.84 -7.01
N ASP A 292 19.25 -2.80 -7.93
CA ASP A 292 20.00 -4.05 -7.87
C ASP A 292 21.21 -3.93 -8.80
N GLY A 293 22.36 -3.57 -8.23
CA GLY A 293 23.53 -3.16 -9.00
C GLY A 293 23.24 -1.90 -9.83
N LYS A 294 22.95 -2.08 -11.12
CA LYS A 294 22.56 -0.99 -12.05
C LYS A 294 21.11 -1.08 -12.50
N GLU A 295 20.43 -2.18 -12.20
CA GLU A 295 19.08 -2.42 -12.68
C GLU A 295 18.06 -1.81 -11.69
N PRO A 296 17.11 -0.99 -12.15
CA PRO A 296 16.04 -0.48 -11.31
C PRO A 296 15.01 -1.58 -11.04
N VAL A 297 14.73 -1.83 -9.76
CA VAL A 297 13.78 -2.85 -9.31
C VAL A 297 12.71 -2.24 -8.41
N VAL A 298 11.54 -2.90 -8.35
CA VAL A 298 10.43 -2.50 -7.48
C VAL A 298 10.52 -3.24 -6.14
N GLY A 299 10.74 -2.50 -5.06
CA GLY A 299 10.76 -3.06 -3.70
C GLY A 299 9.37 -3.31 -3.12
N GLU A 300 8.42 -2.41 -3.41
CA GLU A 300 7.02 -2.44 -2.97
C GLU A 300 6.14 -1.58 -3.88
N ILE A 301 4.84 -1.89 -3.96
CA ILE A 301 3.83 -1.02 -4.58
C ILE A 301 2.72 -0.65 -3.60
N SER A 302 2.11 0.51 -3.80
CA SER A 302 1.00 0.99 -2.99
C SER A 302 0.05 1.84 -3.83
N TYR A 303 -1.25 1.58 -3.79
CA TYR A 303 -2.20 2.40 -4.54
C TYR A 303 -2.47 3.77 -3.90
N THR A 304 -2.23 3.87 -2.58
CA THR A 304 -2.46 5.06 -1.76
C THR A 304 -1.15 5.50 -1.10
N TYR A 305 -1.11 6.76 -0.69
CA TYR A 305 0.09 7.44 -0.23
C TYR A 305 -0.34 8.68 0.54
N VAL A 306 0.62 9.35 1.18
CA VAL A 306 0.36 10.59 1.92
C VAL A 306 0.18 11.73 0.94
N SER A 307 -1.00 12.33 0.87
CA SER A 307 -1.37 13.24 -0.22
C SER A 307 -0.51 14.51 -0.25
N TRP A 308 -0.18 15.07 0.92
CA TRP A 308 0.67 16.27 0.98
C TRP A 308 2.09 16.01 0.45
N ALA A 309 2.61 14.78 0.54
CA ALA A 309 3.94 14.47 0.01
C ALA A 309 3.94 14.51 -1.52
N ILE A 310 2.83 14.11 -2.15
CA ILE A 310 2.67 14.24 -3.61
C ILE A 310 2.51 15.71 -3.99
N HIS A 311 1.64 16.45 -3.29
CA HIS A 311 1.41 17.86 -3.54
C HIS A 311 2.67 18.72 -3.34
N ASP A 312 3.55 18.36 -2.42
CA ASP A 312 4.79 19.11 -2.16
C ASP A 312 5.83 18.96 -3.29
N CYS A 313 5.64 18.01 -4.22
CA CYS A 313 6.45 17.92 -5.44
C CYS A 313 6.31 19.21 -6.28
N PRO A 314 7.41 19.82 -6.77
CA PRO A 314 7.35 21.08 -7.51
C PRO A 314 6.63 20.97 -8.86
N GLY A 315 6.51 19.76 -9.39
CA GLY A 315 5.90 19.43 -10.66
C GLY A 315 5.72 17.92 -10.80
N HIS A 316 5.41 17.48 -12.02
CA HIS A 316 5.26 16.07 -12.37
C HIS A 316 5.67 15.81 -13.82
N TRP A 317 5.96 14.55 -14.14
CA TRP A 317 6.17 14.13 -15.52
C TRP A 317 4.87 13.60 -16.12
N GLU A 318 4.54 14.04 -17.33
CA GLU A 318 3.50 13.43 -18.15
C GLU A 318 4.14 12.49 -19.17
N LEU A 319 3.59 11.29 -19.28
CA LEU A 319 3.98 10.33 -20.33
C LEU A 319 3.12 10.54 -21.57
N ASP A 320 3.78 10.77 -22.70
CA ASP A 320 3.20 10.70 -24.04
C ASP A 320 3.75 9.47 -24.79
N GLY A 321 2.87 8.50 -25.07
CA GLY A 321 3.21 7.24 -25.71
C GLY A 321 3.41 6.07 -24.75
N LEU A 322 4.28 5.12 -25.13
CA LEU A 322 4.53 3.90 -24.35
C LEU A 322 5.56 4.15 -23.22
N PRO A 323 5.50 3.45 -22.06
CA PRO A 323 6.41 3.71 -20.95
C PRO A 323 7.91 3.68 -21.30
N GLN A 324 8.30 2.80 -22.23
CA GLN A 324 9.70 2.54 -22.58
C GLN A 324 10.24 3.50 -23.65
N THR A 325 9.39 3.90 -24.60
CA THR A 325 9.81 4.68 -25.79
C THR A 325 9.18 6.06 -25.87
N GLY A 326 8.17 6.32 -25.05
CA GLY A 326 7.43 7.57 -25.00
C GLY A 326 8.25 8.72 -24.39
N ASN A 327 7.75 9.92 -24.63
CA ASN A 327 8.33 11.16 -24.15
C ASN A 327 7.85 11.43 -22.72
N LEU A 328 8.80 11.77 -21.86
CA LEU A 328 8.51 12.28 -20.52
C LEU A 328 8.59 13.80 -20.58
N VAL A 329 7.44 14.46 -20.43
CA VAL A 329 7.33 15.92 -20.45
C VAL A 329 7.17 16.42 -19.02
N TRP A 330 8.13 17.22 -18.55
CA TRP A 330 8.02 17.85 -17.25
C TRP A 330 6.98 18.97 -17.26
N LYS A 331 6.11 18.98 -16.25
CA LYS A 331 5.12 20.03 -15.98
C LYS A 331 5.42 20.65 -14.63
N GLU A 332 5.82 21.92 -14.65
CA GLU A 332 5.97 22.73 -13.44
C GLU A 332 4.60 23.01 -12.83
N GLY A 333 4.53 22.99 -11.50
CA GLY A 333 3.31 23.28 -10.76
C GLY A 333 2.92 22.13 -9.83
N ARG A 334 2.63 22.49 -8.59
CA ARG A 334 2.07 21.57 -7.60
C ARG A 334 0.67 21.16 -8.02
N MET A 335 0.35 19.90 -7.81
CA MET A 335 -0.97 19.33 -8.06
C MET A 335 -1.32 18.40 -6.90
N TRP A 336 -2.56 18.51 -6.40
CA TRP A 336 -3.05 17.51 -5.45
C TRP A 336 -3.28 16.19 -6.18
N PRO A 337 -2.88 15.04 -5.62
CA PRO A 337 -3.17 13.75 -6.24
C PRO A 337 -4.69 13.52 -6.41
N GLU A 338 -5.51 14.06 -5.51
CA GLU A 338 -6.97 14.01 -5.61
C GLU A 338 -7.50 14.71 -6.86
N GLU A 339 -6.83 15.77 -7.32
CA GLU A 339 -7.19 16.46 -8.55
C GLU A 339 -6.98 15.55 -9.77
N ALA A 340 -5.80 14.94 -9.87
CA ALA A 340 -5.49 13.97 -10.92
C ALA A 340 -6.46 12.77 -10.90
N GLN A 341 -6.77 12.26 -9.71
CA GLN A 341 -7.72 11.15 -9.53
C GLN A 341 -9.13 11.51 -10.01
N ILE A 342 -9.62 12.71 -9.70
CA ILE A 342 -10.95 13.15 -10.15
C ILE A 342 -10.99 13.36 -11.67
N GLN A 343 -9.96 13.97 -12.26
CA GLN A 343 -9.87 14.13 -13.71
C GLN A 343 -10.01 12.76 -14.42
N ASP A 344 -9.21 11.77 -14.02
CA ASP A 344 -9.24 10.44 -14.62
C ASP A 344 -10.54 9.67 -14.32
N PHE A 345 -11.11 9.85 -13.13
CA PHE A 345 -12.35 9.20 -12.74
C PHE A 345 -13.55 9.72 -13.54
N LEU A 346 -13.64 11.03 -13.77
CA LEU A 346 -14.68 11.65 -14.59
C LEU A 346 -14.58 11.21 -16.05
N GLU A 347 -13.38 11.11 -16.61
CA GLU A 347 -13.20 10.54 -17.95
C GLU A 347 -13.65 9.08 -18.03
N ARG A 348 -13.35 8.29 -16.98
CA ARG A 348 -13.81 6.89 -16.89
C ARG A 348 -15.33 6.81 -16.84
N LEU A 349 -15.99 7.67 -16.06
CA LEU A 349 -17.45 7.76 -16.00
C LEU A 349 -18.04 8.11 -17.37
N ALA A 350 -17.48 9.14 -18.04
CA ALA A 350 -17.91 9.52 -19.38
C ALA A 350 -17.84 8.34 -20.36
N ARG A 351 -16.71 7.62 -20.38
CA ARG A 351 -16.53 6.42 -21.23
C ARG A 351 -17.46 5.27 -20.87
N HIS A 352 -17.79 5.10 -19.59
CA HIS A 352 -18.66 4.02 -19.12
C HIS A 352 -20.11 4.25 -19.55
N TYR A 353 -20.64 5.46 -19.38
CA TYR A 353 -22.03 5.81 -19.69
C TYR A 353 -22.27 6.29 -21.13
N ALA A 354 -21.21 6.43 -21.94
CA ALA A 354 -21.33 6.65 -23.38
C ALA A 354 -21.54 5.36 -24.18
N ARG A 355 -21.34 4.19 -23.56
CA ARG A 355 -21.65 2.86 -24.12
C ARG A 355 -23.08 2.49 -23.78
#